data_AF-A0A1Q2CBP3-F1
#
_entry.id   AF-A0A1Q2CBP3-F1
#
_cell.length_a   1.000
_cell.length_b   1.000
_cell.length_c   1.000
_cell.angle_alpha   90.00
_cell.angle_beta   90.00
_cell.angle_gamma   90.00
#
_symmetry.space_group_name_H-M   'P 1'
#
loop_
_entity.id
_entity.type
_entity.pdbx_description
1 polymer ?
#
loop_
_entity_poly.entity_id
_entity_poly.type
_entity_poly.pdbx_seq_one_letter_code
_entity_poly.pdbx_strand_id
1 'polypeptide(L)'
;MREQIMSEPAGNRETMQRAAQRVESRHQQIHALQTRLQGQMAELDSRWHGRAASAFQGDYRRFDTEFERVKQGLDLIHSSLVESLREQGGRSATPIVGPGR
;
A
#
# COMPACT_ATOMS: atom_id res chain seq x y z
N MET A 1 -16.89 -18.80 -36.76
CA MET A 1 -17.42 -18.32 -35.46
C MET A 1 -16.39 -17.35 -34.91
N ARG A 2 -16.80 -16.10 -34.67
CA ARG A 2 -15.91 -14.93 -34.52
C ARG A 2 -15.33 -14.83 -33.11
N GLU A 3 -14.02 -14.60 -33.06
CA GLU A 3 -13.26 -13.80 -32.09
C GLU A 3 -13.86 -13.62 -30.69
N GLN A 4 -13.45 -14.48 -29.76
CA GLN A 4 -13.35 -14.16 -28.33
C GLN A 4 -11.88 -14.11 -27.97
N ILE A 5 -11.17 -13.08 -28.43
CA ILE A 5 -9.86 -12.75 -27.89
C ILE A 5 -10.08 -11.62 -26.88
N MET A 6 -10.37 -12.05 -25.65
CA MET A 6 -9.72 -11.52 -24.45
C MET A 6 -9.73 -9.98 -24.31
N SER A 7 -10.84 -9.41 -23.84
CA SER A 7 -10.92 -8.02 -23.36
C SER A 7 -10.15 -7.74 -22.06
N GLU A 8 -9.18 -8.57 -21.64
CA GLU A 8 -8.74 -8.64 -20.24
C GLU A 8 -7.35 -8.07 -19.84
N PRO A 9 -6.53 -7.39 -20.68
CA PRO A 9 -5.33 -6.69 -20.18
C PRO A 9 -5.59 -5.23 -19.76
N ALA A 10 -6.44 -4.48 -20.49
CA ALA A 10 -6.69 -3.06 -20.22
C ALA A 10 -7.56 -2.84 -18.97
N GLY A 11 -8.63 -3.63 -18.80
CA GLY A 11 -9.47 -3.60 -17.60
C GLY A 11 -8.72 -4.04 -16.34
N ASN A 12 -7.79 -4.99 -16.47
CA ASN A 12 -6.91 -5.42 -15.39
C ASN A 12 -5.93 -4.30 -14.98
N ARG A 13 -5.31 -3.63 -15.94
CA ARG A 13 -4.41 -2.49 -15.69
C ARG A 13 -5.08 -1.32 -15.00
N GLU A 14 -6.29 -0.94 -15.43
CA GLU A 14 -7.06 0.13 -14.80
C GLU A 14 -7.48 -0.24 -13.37
N THR A 15 -7.91 -1.48 -13.15
CA THR A 15 -8.27 -2.00 -11.83
C THR A 15 -7.07 -1.98 -10.88
N MET A 16 -5.90 -2.40 -11.36
CA MET A 16 -4.64 -2.34 -10.61
C MET A 16 -4.25 -0.90 -10.27
N GLN A 17 -4.31 0.04 -11.21
CA GLN A 17 -4.01 1.46 -10.95
C GLN A 17 -4.93 2.06 -9.88
N ARG A 18 -6.24 1.76 -9.93
CA ARG A 18 -7.19 2.19 -8.90
C ARG A 18 -6.87 1.57 -7.54
N ALA A 19 -6.41 0.32 -7.51
CA ALA A 19 -5.99 -0.35 -6.28
C ALA A 19 -4.75 0.31 -5.68
N ALA A 20 -3.71 0.61 -6.48
CA ALA A 20 -2.52 1.36 -6.04
C ALA A 20 -2.90 2.73 -5.44
N GLN A 21 -3.72 3.51 -6.15
CA GLN A 21 -4.18 4.82 -5.66
C GLN A 21 -4.93 4.72 -4.32
N ARG A 22 -5.71 3.67 -4.15
CA ARG A 22 -6.49 3.42 -2.93
C ARG A 22 -5.59 3.00 -1.77
N VAL A 23 -4.52 2.24 -2.05
CA VAL A 23 -3.47 1.88 -1.08
C VAL A 23 -2.71 3.13 -0.65
N GLU A 24 -2.27 3.96 -1.60
CA GLU A 24 -1.55 5.22 -1.33
C GLU A 24 -2.40 6.18 -0.46
N SER A 25 -3.68 6.37 -0.82
CA SER A 25 -4.59 7.21 -0.04
C SER A 25 -4.77 6.70 1.41
N ARG A 26 -4.84 5.38 1.61
CA ARG A 26 -4.91 4.79 2.95
C ARG A 26 -3.59 4.98 3.70
N HIS A 27 -2.45 4.85 3.03
CA HIS A 27 -1.14 5.11 3.64
C HIS A 27 -1.06 6.55 4.18
N GLN A 28 -1.48 7.53 3.37
CA GLN A 28 -1.49 8.94 3.79
C GLN A 28 -2.42 9.19 4.98
N GLN A 29 -3.61 8.58 5.01
CA GLN A 29 -4.55 8.69 6.13
C GLN A 29 -3.97 8.08 7.42
N ILE A 30 -3.32 6.92 7.31
CA ILE A 30 -2.65 6.25 8.43
C ILE A 30 -1.52 7.12 8.97
N HIS A 31 -0.71 7.70 8.09
CA HIS A 31 0.38 8.59 8.49
C HIS A 31 -0.16 9.84 9.21
N ALA A 32 -1.20 10.48 8.68
CA ALA A 32 -1.82 11.64 9.33
C ALA A 32 -2.37 11.32 10.73
N LEU A 33 -2.97 10.13 10.89
CA LEU A 33 -3.45 9.65 12.19
C LEU A 33 -2.28 9.44 13.17
N GLN A 34 -1.18 8.84 12.71
CA GLN A 34 0.02 8.64 13.52
C GLN A 34 0.57 9.99 14.03
N THR A 35 0.76 10.97 13.14
CA THR A 35 1.25 12.30 13.53
C THR A 35 0.32 12.99 14.53
N ARG A 36 -0.99 12.89 14.32
CA ARG A 36 -1.97 13.46 15.26
C ARG A 36 -1.88 12.82 16.64
N LEU A 37 -1.80 11.49 16.71
CA LEU A 37 -1.71 10.76 17.95
C LEU A 37 -0.40 11.04 18.69
N GLN A 38 0.73 11.14 17.97
CA GLN A 38 2.02 11.55 18.53
C GLN A 38 1.94 12.94 19.17
N GLY A 39 1.29 13.91 18.50
CA GLY A 39 1.09 15.25 19.06
C GLY A 39 0.23 15.24 20.32
N GLN A 40 -0.86 14.49 20.32
CA GLN A 40 -1.73 14.34 21.49
C GLN A 40 -1.01 13.63 22.65
N MET A 41 -0.15 12.64 22.38
CA MET A 41 0.67 12.00 23.40
C MET A 41 1.68 12.97 24.01
N ALA A 42 2.37 13.76 23.21
CA ALA A 42 3.34 14.74 23.72
C ALA A 42 2.66 15.79 24.62
N GLU A 43 1.47 16.26 24.24
CA GLU A 43 0.69 17.16 25.07
C GLU A 43 0.25 16.50 26.38
N LEU A 44 -0.22 15.26 26.31
CA LEU A 44 -0.67 14.50 27.46
C LEU A 44 0.47 14.18 28.43
N ASP A 45 1.64 13.77 27.91
CA ASP A 45 2.84 13.45 28.71
C ASP A 45 3.32 14.66 29.52
N SER A 46 3.18 15.87 28.98
CA SER A 46 3.56 17.09 29.68
C SER A 46 2.71 17.39 30.93
N ARG A 47 1.53 16.79 31.04
CA ARG A 47 0.54 17.08 32.12
C ARG A 47 0.14 15.86 32.93
N TRP A 48 0.19 14.67 32.35
CA TRP A 48 -0.29 13.43 32.95
C TRP A 48 0.87 12.52 33.33
N HIS A 49 1.16 12.48 34.64
CA HIS A 49 2.24 11.68 35.21
C HIS A 49 1.68 10.54 36.09
N GLY A 50 2.46 9.49 36.27
CA GLY A 50 2.15 8.36 37.18
C GLY A 50 1.94 7.03 36.46
N ARG A 51 1.61 5.98 37.22
CA ARG A 51 1.52 4.59 36.72
C ARG A 51 0.54 4.41 35.56
N ALA A 52 -0.56 5.15 35.54
CA ALA A 52 -1.54 5.11 34.46
C ALA A 52 -0.99 5.70 33.15
N ALA A 53 -0.21 6.79 33.23
CA ALA A 53 0.46 7.38 32.06
C ALA A 53 1.50 6.42 31.47
N SER A 54 2.29 5.74 32.31
CA SER A 54 3.27 4.75 31.85
C SER A 54 2.63 3.53 31.17
N ALA A 55 1.48 3.06 31.68
CA ALA A 55 0.73 1.98 31.03
C ALA A 55 0.22 2.41 29.64
N PHE A 56 -0.34 3.61 29.56
CA PHE A 56 -0.86 4.18 28.31
C PHE A 56 0.25 4.43 27.27
N GLN A 57 1.43 4.89 27.69
CA GLN A 57 2.61 4.97 26.82
C GLN A 57 3.04 3.58 26.29
N GLY A 58 2.89 2.54 27.10
CA GLY A 58 3.16 1.15 26.70
C GLY A 58 2.19 0.67 25.61
N ASP A 59 0.89 0.87 25.82
CA ASP A 59 -0.14 0.56 24.84
C ASP A 59 0.04 1.36 23.54
N TYR A 60 0.43 2.63 23.67
CA TYR A 60 0.75 3.50 22.54
C TYR A 60 1.92 2.97 21.69
N ARG A 61 3.04 2.55 22.30
CA ARG A 61 4.14 1.93 21.53
C ARG A 61 3.70 0.67 20.80
N ARG A 62 2.81 -0.11 21.41
CA ARG A 62 2.30 -1.33 20.80
C ARG A 62 1.42 -1.00 19.60
N PHE A 63 0.58 0.02 19.72
CA PHE A 63 -0.19 0.57 18.62
C PHE A 63 0.73 1.07 17.48
N ASP A 64 1.75 1.86 17.78
CA ASP A 64 2.73 2.35 16.80
C ASP A 64 3.46 1.20 16.07
N THR A 65 3.79 0.12 16.80
CA THR A 65 4.39 -1.09 16.21
C THR A 65 3.45 -1.80 15.22
N GLU A 66 2.18 -1.97 15.57
CA GLU A 66 1.20 -2.57 14.65
C GLU A 66 0.93 -1.65 13.45
N PHE A 67 1.01 -0.33 13.64
CA PHE A 67 0.92 0.65 12.55
C PHE A 67 2.05 0.50 11.54
N GLU A 68 3.29 0.36 12.00
CA GLU A 68 4.43 0.13 11.11
C GLU A 68 4.30 -1.18 10.34
N ARG A 69 3.72 -2.24 10.94
CA ARG A 69 3.41 -3.48 10.22
C ARG A 69 2.37 -3.29 9.13
N VAL A 70 1.32 -2.51 9.39
CA VAL A 70 0.29 -2.20 8.38
C VAL A 70 0.91 -1.40 7.23
N LYS A 71 1.75 -0.41 7.51
CA LYS A 71 2.47 0.36 6.48
C LYS A 71 3.35 -0.55 5.63
N GLN A 72 4.16 -1.41 6.24
CA GLN A 72 4.99 -2.38 5.50
C GLN A 72 4.16 -3.32 4.62
N GLY A 73 3.02 -3.81 5.12
CA GLY A 73 2.12 -4.65 4.33
C GLY A 73 1.52 -3.92 3.13
N LEU A 74 1.11 -2.66 3.30
CA LEU A 74 0.61 -1.83 2.21
C LEU A 74 1.70 -1.51 1.18
N ASP A 75 2.92 -1.23 1.62
CA ASP A 75 4.06 -0.95 0.74
C ASP A 75 4.47 -2.18 -0.09
N LEU A 76 4.41 -3.38 0.51
CA LEU A 76 4.60 -4.65 -0.20
C LEU A 76 3.54 -4.87 -1.28
N ILE A 77 2.27 -4.64 -0.95
CA ILE A 77 1.16 -4.76 -1.92
C ILE A 77 1.36 -3.75 -3.06
N HIS A 78 1.67 -2.50 -2.73
CA HIS A 78 1.90 -1.46 -3.72
C HIS A 78 3.07 -1.82 -4.64
N SER A 79 4.19 -2.27 -4.09
CA SER A 79 5.39 -2.66 -4.84
C SER A 79 5.11 -3.85 -5.77
N SER A 80 4.47 -4.90 -5.26
CA SER A 80 4.07 -6.08 -6.04
C SER A 80 3.13 -5.72 -7.18
N LEU A 81 2.20 -4.79 -6.94
CA LEU A 81 1.25 -4.34 -7.94
C LEU A 81 1.90 -3.48 -9.03
N VAL A 82 2.83 -2.60 -8.66
CA VAL A 82 3.65 -1.82 -9.62
C VAL A 82 4.55 -2.74 -10.45
N GLU A 83 5.14 -3.75 -9.83
CA GLU A 83 5.99 -4.73 -10.52
C GLU A 83 5.18 -5.58 -11.51
N SER A 84 4.01 -6.08 -11.10
CA SER A 84 3.08 -6.81 -11.97
C SER A 84 2.65 -5.97 -13.19
N LEU A 85 2.46 -4.66 -13.01
CA LEU A 85 2.14 -3.73 -14.10
C LEU A 85 3.31 -3.55 -15.07
N ARG A 86 4.57 -3.54 -14.59
CA ARG A 86 5.77 -3.46 -15.44
C ARG A 86 5.95 -4.72 -16.27
N GLU A 87 5.77 -5.90 -15.67
CA GLU A 87 5.90 -7.18 -16.37
C GLU A 87 4.86 -7.36 -17.49
N GLN A 88 3.61 -6.95 -17.26
CA GLN A 88 2.57 -6.97 -18.28
C GLN A 88 2.88 -6.02 -19.45
N GLY A 89 3.58 -4.90 -19.19
CA GLY A 89 4.06 -3.99 -20.22
C GLY A 89 5.26 -4.49 -21.03
N GLY A 90 6.04 -5.43 -20.49
CA GLY A 90 7.20 -6.02 -21.16
C GLY A 90 6.89 -7.28 -21.98
N ARG A 91 5.83 -8.02 -21.63
CA ARG A 91 5.43 -9.27 -22.31
C ARG A 91 4.78 -9.06 -23.69
N SER A 92 4.48 -7.83 -24.11
CA SER A 92 3.96 -7.50 -25.44
C SER A 92 5.03 -7.31 -26.52
N ALA A 93 6.32 -7.47 -26.19
CA ALA A 93 7.44 -7.28 -27.12
C ALA A 93 8.17 -8.59 -27.44
N THR A 94 7.45 -9.65 -27.84
CA THR A 94 8.07 -10.80 -28.51
C THR A 94 7.79 -10.68 -30.00
N PRO A 95 8.76 -10.28 -30.85
CA PRO A 95 8.56 -10.31 -32.28
C PRO A 95 8.42 -11.77 -32.71
N ILE A 96 7.24 -12.11 -33.21
CA ILE A 96 6.95 -13.41 -33.82
C ILE A 96 7.69 -13.44 -35.15
N VAL A 97 8.95 -13.85 -35.16
CA VAL A 97 9.66 -14.21 -36.39
C VAL A 97 9.21 -15.62 -36.78
N GLY A 98 8.11 -15.67 -37.55
CA GLY A 98 7.69 -16.85 -38.32
C GLY A 98 8.36 -16.88 -39.71
N PRO A 99 8.43 -18.05 -40.36
CA PRO A 99 9.55 -18.46 -41.20
C PRO A 99 9.47 -17.93 -42.64
N GLY A 100 10.61 -17.62 -43.24
CA GLY A 100 10.68 -17.06 -44.59
C GLY A 100 12.00 -17.31 -45.30
N ARG A 101 12.02 -18.43 -46.04
CA ARG A 101 12.99 -18.94 -47.04
C ARG A 101 14.19 -19.73 -46.55
#